data_AF-A0A7W1VSB5-F1
#
_entry.id   AF-A0A7W1VSB5-F1
#
_cell.length_a   1.000
_cell.length_b   1.000
_cell.length_c   1.000
_cell.angle_alpha   90.00
_cell.angle_beta   90.00
_cell.angle_gamma   90.00
#
_symmetry.space_group_name_H-M   'P 1'
#
loop_
_entity.id
_entity.type
_entity.pdbx_description
1 polymer ?
#
loop_
_entity_poly.entity_id
_entity_poly.type
_entity_poly.pdbx_seq_one_letter_code
_entity_poly.pdbx_strand_id
1 'polypeptide(L)'
;MKTLTPTKAKQNLGALLARAAKGEDIGILHLPSGKIIALRPVEVYSEDYAFTEYGATPNEMKRVEKNLLSQVRKERKEGKLKTWKA
;
A
#
# COMPACT_ATOMS: atom_id res chain seq x y z
N MET A 1 7.94 17.58 18.54
CA MET A 1 8.04 16.12 18.44
C MET A 1 8.03 15.43 19.80
N LYS A 2 7.11 14.49 20.01
CA LYS A 2 7.07 13.60 21.18
C LYS A 2 7.58 12.22 20.79
N THR A 3 8.74 11.82 21.33
CA THR A 3 9.38 10.53 21.00
C THR A 3 9.12 9.48 22.07
N LEU A 4 8.80 8.25 21.65
CA LEU A 4 8.52 7.12 22.53
C LEU A 4 9.38 5.91 22.15
N THR A 5 9.68 5.06 23.12
CA THR A 5 10.29 3.75 22.85
C THR A 5 9.27 2.81 22.20
N PRO A 6 9.69 1.77 21.45
CA PRO A 6 8.78 0.83 20.81
C PRO A 6 7.84 0.17 21.81
N THR A 7 8.34 -0.17 23.00
CA THR A 7 7.55 -0.80 24.07
C THR A 7 6.42 0.11 24.56
N LYS A 8 6.69 1.40 24.80
CA LYS A 8 5.68 2.37 25.21
C LYS A 8 4.69 2.67 24.08
N ALA A 9 5.17 2.70 22.83
CA ALA A 9 4.32 2.89 21.67
C ALA A 9 3.35 1.72 21.49
N LYS A 10 3.82 0.47 21.64
CA LYS A 10 3.01 -0.75 21.51
C LYS A 10 1.81 -0.77 22.46
N GLN A 11 2.00 -0.33 23.72
CA GLN A 11 0.94 -0.32 24.73
C GLN A 11 -0.22 0.63 24.40
N ASN A 12 0.03 1.71 23.65
CA ASN A 12 -0.94 2.77 23.39
C ASN A 12 -1.01 3.17 21.91
N LEU A 13 -0.72 2.25 20.99
CA LEU A 13 -0.52 2.58 19.58
C LEU A 13 -1.75 3.24 18.95
N GLY A 14 -2.96 2.73 19.20
CA GLY A 14 -4.19 3.30 18.66
C GLY A 14 -4.41 4.77 19.06
N ALA A 15 -4.19 5.11 20.34
CA ALA A 15 -4.30 6.49 20.81
C ALA A 15 -3.21 7.40 20.22
N LEU A 16 -1.99 6.89 20.03
CA LEU A 16 -0.91 7.62 19.39
C LEU A 16 -1.20 7.90 17.91
N LEU A 17 -1.75 6.94 17.18
CA LEU A 17 -2.17 7.11 15.79
C LEU A 17 -3.31 8.12 15.68
N ALA A 18 -4.32 8.07 16.55
CA ALA A 18 -5.42 9.04 16.56
C ALA A 18 -4.93 10.47 16.82
N ARG A 19 -3.91 10.63 17.65
CA ARG A 19 -3.27 11.94 17.92
C ARG A 19 -2.42 12.41 16.74
N ALA A 20 -1.63 11.52 16.15
CA ALA A 20 -0.86 11.83 14.94
C ALA A 20 -1.77 12.22 13.76
N ALA A 21 -2.92 11.55 13.62
CA ALA A 21 -3.93 11.90 12.62
C ALA A 21 -4.54 13.29 12.83
N LYS A 22 -4.57 13.79 14.08
CA LYS A 22 -4.98 15.17 14.42
C LYS A 22 -3.87 16.20 14.24
N GLY A 23 -2.71 15.78 13.71
CA GLY A 23 -1.57 16.66 13.46
C GLY A 23 -0.56 16.75 14.62
N GLU A 24 -0.69 15.91 15.66
CA GLU A 24 0.36 15.88 16.69
C GLU A 24 1.66 15.24 16.17
N ASP A 25 2.77 15.93 16.39
CA ASP A 25 4.11 15.49 16.00
C ASP A 25 4.64 14.41 16.95
N ILE A 26 4.46 13.13 16.57
CA ILE A 26 4.81 11.94 17.35
C ILE A 26 5.85 11.10 16.61
N GLY A 27 6.88 10.65 17.33
CA GLY A 27 7.93 9.77 16.81
C GLY A 27 8.12 8.51 17.66
N ILE A 28 8.58 7.43 17.03
CA ILE A 28 8.96 6.17 17.70
C ILE A 28 10.44 5.91 17.46
N LEU A 29 11.21 5.71 18.53
CA LEU A 29 12.63 5.34 18.45
C LEU A 29 12.77 3.88 18.00
N HIS A 30 13.39 3.64 16.86
CA HIS A 30 13.74 2.30 16.40
C HIS A 30 15.07 1.87 17.00
N LEU A 31 15.01 1.15 18.11
CA LEU A 31 16.17 0.75 18.94
C LEU A 31 17.33 0.12 18.14
N PRO A 32 17.13 -0.80 17.18
CA PRO A 32 18.24 -1.39 16.42
C PRO A 32 19.02 -0.39 15.55
N SER A 33 18.39 0.71 15.14
CA SER A 33 18.98 1.69 14.23
C SER A 33 19.29 3.04 14.86
N GLY A 34 18.79 3.31 16.08
CA GLY A 34 18.84 4.62 16.71
C GLY A 34 17.97 5.71 16.06
N LYS A 35 17.26 5.41 14.96
CA LYS A 35 16.46 6.39 14.22
C LYS A 35 15.11 6.64 14.89
N ILE A 36 14.58 7.85 14.71
CA ILE A 36 13.22 8.20 15.09
C ILE A 36 12.34 8.11 13.84
N ILE A 37 11.27 7.31 13.93
CA ILE A 37 10.26 7.17 12.87
C ILE A 37 9.07 8.05 13.23
N ALA A 38 8.82 9.09 12.44
CA ALA A 38 7.69 9.99 12.63
C ALA A 38 6.38 9.35 12.14
N LEU A 39 5.32 9.47 12.93
CA LEU A 39 3.97 9.07 12.53
C LEU A 39 3.34 10.24 11.78
N ARG A 40 2.99 10.01 10.51
CA ARG A 40 2.27 10.98 9.69
C ARG A 40 1.05 10.30 9.07
N PRO A 41 -0.14 10.89 9.14
CA PRO A 41 -1.25 10.42 8.33
C PRO A 41 -0.85 10.56 6.86
N VAL A 42 -1.05 9.49 6.10
CA VAL A 42 -0.88 9.50 4.66
C VAL A 42 -2.27 9.30 4.07
N GLU A 43 -2.73 10.27 3.28
CA GLU A 43 -3.94 10.10 2.49
C GLU A 43 -3.65 9.07 1.41
N VAL A 44 -4.28 7.90 1.52
CA VAL A 44 -4.20 6.88 0.47
C VAL A 44 -5.23 7.26 -0.59
N TYR A 45 -4.76 7.88 -1.67
CA TYR A 45 -5.54 8.06 -2.90
C TYR A 45 -5.68 6.69 -3.58
N SER A 46 -6.60 5.87 -3.07
CA SER A 46 -6.88 4.51 -3.57
C SER A 46 -7.42 4.49 -5.00
N GLU A 47 -7.68 5.65 -5.63
CA GLU A 47 -8.30 5.74 -6.95
C GLU A 47 -7.36 6.25 -8.05
N ASP A 48 -6.19 6.83 -7.70
CA ASP A 48 -5.35 7.56 -8.67
C ASP A 48 -4.03 6.87 -9.04
N TYR A 49 -3.66 5.78 -8.36
CA TYR A 49 -2.41 5.07 -8.67
C TYR A 49 -2.43 4.41 -10.06
N ALA A 50 -3.61 3.99 -10.54
CA ALA A 50 -3.78 3.50 -11.91
C ALA A 50 -3.81 4.64 -12.95
N PHE A 51 -4.26 5.83 -12.55
CA PHE A 51 -4.48 6.97 -13.44
C PHE A 51 -3.16 7.68 -13.79
N THR A 52 -2.26 7.82 -12.81
CA THR A 52 -1.04 8.63 -12.95
C THR A 52 0.04 7.93 -13.79
N GLU A 53 0.11 6.60 -13.77
CA GLU A 53 1.21 5.86 -14.40
C GLU A 53 0.85 5.26 -15.77
N TYR A 54 -0.45 5.04 -16.05
CA TYR A 54 -0.91 4.42 -17.31
C TYR A 54 -1.92 5.27 -18.10
N GLY A 55 -2.34 6.43 -17.60
CA GLY A 55 -3.29 7.32 -18.29
C GLY A 55 -4.66 6.70 -18.59
N ALA A 56 -4.98 5.58 -17.94
CA ALA A 56 -6.19 4.81 -18.19
C ALA A 56 -7.21 5.07 -17.08
N THR A 57 -8.44 5.40 -17.47
CA THR A 57 -9.57 5.54 -16.55
C THR A 57 -9.88 4.20 -15.87
N PRO A 58 -10.48 4.19 -14.68
CA PRO A 58 -10.90 2.95 -14.01
C PRO A 58 -11.79 2.04 -14.86
N ASN A 59 -12.58 2.62 -15.76
CA ASN A 59 -13.44 1.89 -16.69
C ASN A 59 -12.66 1.20 -17.81
N GLU A 60 -11.59 1.81 -18.30
CA GLU A 60 -10.69 1.22 -19.30
C GLU A 60 -9.89 0.06 -18.69
N MET A 61 -9.41 0.20 -17.45
CA MET A 61 -8.71 -0.86 -16.74
C MET A 61 -9.59 -2.09 -16.51
N LYS A 62 -10.86 -1.91 -16.10
CA LYS A 62 -11.82 -3.01 -15.98
C LYS A 62 -12.07 -3.73 -17.30
N ARG A 63 -12.07 -2.99 -18.42
CA ARG A 63 -12.24 -3.56 -19.76
C ARG A 63 -11.00 -4.38 -20.16
N VAL A 64 -9.80 -3.87 -19.89
CA VAL A 64 -8.54 -4.56 -20.13
C VAL A 64 -8.46 -5.84 -19.29
N GLU A 65 -8.76 -5.76 -17.99
CA GLU A 65 -8.79 -6.91 -17.09
C GLU A 65 -9.73 -8.01 -17.60
N LYS A 66 -10.96 -7.64 -17.96
CA LYS A 66 -11.94 -8.59 -18.50
C LYS A 66 -11.45 -9.27 -19.78
N ASN A 67 -10.86 -8.50 -20.69
CA ASN A 67 -10.32 -9.03 -21.94
C ASN A 67 -9.13 -9.97 -21.68
N LEU A 68 -8.19 -9.56 -20.83
CA LEU A 68 -7.01 -10.35 -20.48
C LEU A 68 -7.39 -11.67 -19.81
N LEU A 69 -8.29 -11.65 -18.82
CA LEU A 69 -8.78 -12.86 -18.17
C LEU A 69 -9.49 -13.79 -19.16
N SER A 70 -10.24 -13.25 -20.12
CA SER A 70 -10.88 -14.06 -21.17
C SER A 70 -9.86 -14.71 -22.09
N GLN A 71 -8.78 -14.00 -22.43
CA GLN A 71 -7.71 -14.49 -23.27
C GLN A 71 -6.90 -15.58 -22.57
N VAL A 72 -6.52 -15.37 -21.30
CA VAL A 72 -5.82 -16.39 -20.49
C VAL A 72 -6.67 -17.64 -20.34
N ARG A 73 -7.99 -17.52 -20.15
CA ARG A 73 -8.90 -18.68 -20.10
C ARG A 73 -8.92 -19.45 -21.43
N LYS A 74 -8.91 -18.75 -22.56
CA LYS A 74 -8.81 -19.35 -23.89
C LYS A 74 -7.47 -20.06 -24.10
N GLU A 75 -6.37 -19.37 -23.84
CA GLU A 75 -5.01 -19.91 -23.98
C GLU A 75 -4.76 -21.10 -23.05
N ARG A 76 -5.35 -21.09 -21.85
CA ARG A 76 -5.35 -22.24 -20.92
C ARG A 76 -6.08 -23.45 -21.51
N LYS A 77 -7.26 -23.25 -22.09
CA LYS A 77 -8.04 -24.31 -22.73
C LYS A 77 -7.32 -24.86 -23.97
N GLU A 78 -6.61 -24.02 -24.69
CA GLU A 78 -5.84 -24.38 -25.88
C GLU A 78 -4.44 -24.92 -25.56
N GLY A 79 -4.06 -25.01 -24.28
CA GLY A 79 -2.74 -25.52 -23.85
C GLY A 79 -1.55 -24.63 -24.24
N LYS A 80 -1.79 -23.36 -24.55
CA LYS A 80 -0.78 -22.39 -25.04
C LYS A 80 -0.12 -21.56 -23.95
N LEU A 81 -0.47 -21.79 -22.68
CA LEU A 81 0.14 -21.05 -21.57
C LEU A 81 1.63 -21.39 -21.48
N LYS A 82 2.47 -20.35 -21.57
CA LYS A 82 3.91 -20.49 -21.30
C LYS A 82 4.11 -20.79 -19.83
N THR A 83 4.76 -21.91 -19.53
CA THR A 83 5.24 -22.19 -18.18
C THR A 83 6.47 -21.33 -17.92
N TRP A 84 6.45 -20.60 -16.80
CA TRP A 84 7.65 -19.93 -16.32
C TRP A 84 8.65 -21.00 -15.88
N LYS A 85 9.84 -21.01 -16.49
CA LYS A 85 10.98 -21.75 -15.96
C LYS A 85 11.84 -20.75 -15.21
N ALA A 86 11.93 -20.95 -13.89
CA ALA A 86 12.82 -20.20 -13.01
C ALA A 86 14.29 -20.56 -13.26
#